data_AF-A0A6P0W2J3-F1
#
_entry.id   AF-A0A6P0W2J3-F1
#
_cell.length_a   1.000
_cell.length_b   1.000
_cell.length_c   1.000
_cell.angle_alpha   90.00
_cell.angle_beta   90.00
_cell.angle_gamma   90.00
#
_symmetry.space_group_name_H-M   'P 1'
#
loop_
_entity.id
_entity.type
_entity.pdbx_description
1 polymer ?
#
loop_
_entity_poly.entity_id
_entity_poly.type
_entity_poly.pdbx_seq_one_letter_code
_entity_poly.pdbx_strand_id
1 'polypeptide(L)'
;MAISNNSIQQLLPLLRPHLKNESERQAYLILALGTNANALNLIWNEPINIFIPNMVNTLVAFGELTPGKPALCCLLEVIRQDVGEDVKVKIDKLLQQIREELNPRDNQVPQWYRKAVAQYFYVTLQRLKEQGCLNIRKDV
;
A
#
# COMPACT_ATOMS: atom_id res chain seq x y z
N MET A 1 13.04 4.64 -5.46
CA MET A 1 12.73 3.86 -4.24
C MET A 1 12.70 2.40 -4.64
N ALA A 2 13.11 1.50 -3.76
CA ALA A 2 13.15 0.07 -4.05
C ALA A 2 12.61 -0.69 -2.84
N ILE A 3 11.88 -1.76 -3.09
CA ILE A 3 11.47 -2.71 -2.06
C ILE A 3 12.58 -3.75 -1.86
N SER A 4 12.61 -4.39 -0.70
CA SER A 4 13.65 -5.38 -0.40
C SER A 4 13.50 -6.64 -1.24
N ASN A 5 14.62 -7.33 -1.51
CA ASN A 5 14.60 -8.61 -2.20
C ASN A 5 13.78 -9.67 -1.43
N ASN A 6 13.75 -9.57 -0.10
CA ASN A 6 12.90 -10.41 0.75
C ASN A 6 11.41 -10.18 0.45
N SER A 7 10.96 -8.92 0.35
CA SER A 7 9.59 -8.58 -0.04
C SER A 7 9.24 -9.15 -1.42
N ILE A 8 10.14 -9.04 -2.41
CA ILE A 8 9.95 -9.62 -3.75
C ILE A 8 9.76 -11.14 -3.70
N GLN A 9 10.59 -11.84 -2.91
CA GLN A 9 10.48 -13.29 -2.75
C GLN A 9 9.17 -13.73 -2.08
N GLN A 10 8.64 -12.94 -1.16
CA GLN A 10 7.35 -13.20 -0.51
C GLN A 10 6.16 -12.90 -1.43
N LEU A 11 6.30 -11.92 -2.32
CA LEU A 11 5.28 -11.57 -3.33
C LEU A 11 5.10 -12.69 -4.35
N LEU A 12 6.18 -13.33 -4.79
CA LEU A 12 6.18 -14.36 -5.83
C LEU A 12 5.12 -15.47 -5.63
N PRO A 13 5.11 -16.22 -4.51
CA PRO A 13 4.12 -17.28 -4.29
C PRO A 13 2.69 -16.76 -4.10
N LEU A 14 2.52 -15.50 -3.66
CA LEU A 14 1.21 -14.87 -3.48
C LEU A 14 0.59 -14.42 -4.79
N LEU A 15 1.40 -13.86 -5.69
CA LEU A 15 0.93 -13.29 -6.96
C LEU A 15 0.78 -14.36 -8.05
N ARG A 16 1.59 -15.42 -8.01
CA ARG A 16 1.62 -16.46 -9.05
C ARG A 16 0.26 -17.10 -9.36
N PRO A 17 -0.63 -17.40 -8.40
CA PRO A 17 -1.94 -17.97 -8.68
C PRO A 17 -2.87 -17.05 -9.48
N HIS A 18 -2.66 -15.73 -9.39
CA HIS A 18 -3.55 -14.69 -9.93
C HIS A 18 -3.06 -14.10 -11.27
N LEU A 19 -1.84 -14.42 -11.70
CA LEU A 19 -1.17 -13.79 -12.84
C LEU A 19 -0.69 -14.83 -13.87
N LYS A 20 -1.41 -15.94 -14.03
CA LYS A 20 -0.96 -17.09 -14.81
C LYS A 20 -0.87 -16.75 -16.29
N ASN A 21 -1.88 -16.06 -16.81
CA ASN A 21 -1.99 -15.70 -18.22
C ASN A 21 -2.09 -14.18 -18.40
N GLU A 22 -1.90 -13.72 -19.63
CA GLU A 22 -1.95 -12.30 -20.02
C GLU A 22 -3.28 -11.63 -19.65
N SER A 23 -4.40 -12.31 -19.87
CA SER A 23 -5.72 -11.74 -19.58
C SER A 23 -5.90 -11.48 -18.09
N GLU A 24 -5.52 -12.44 -17.23
CA GLU A 24 -5.53 -12.27 -15.77
C GLU A 24 -4.61 -11.11 -15.35
N ARG A 25 -3.39 -11.04 -15.89
CA ARG A 25 -2.42 -9.98 -15.58
C ARG A 25 -2.99 -8.59 -15.87
N GLN A 26 -3.58 -8.42 -17.04
CA GLN A 26 -4.20 -7.16 -17.45
C GLN A 26 -5.43 -6.84 -16.58
N ALA A 27 -6.30 -7.83 -16.33
CA ALA A 27 -7.50 -7.63 -15.53
C ALA A 27 -7.16 -7.12 -14.11
N TYR A 28 -6.23 -7.78 -13.40
CA TYR A 28 -5.85 -7.35 -12.06
C TYR A 28 -5.19 -5.96 -12.04
N LEU A 29 -4.34 -5.65 -13.03
CA LEU A 29 -3.70 -4.33 -13.09
C LEU A 29 -4.68 -3.22 -13.46
N ILE A 30 -5.66 -3.48 -14.34
CA ILE A 30 -6.73 -2.54 -14.64
C ILE A 30 -7.61 -2.31 -13.40
N LEU A 31 -7.96 -3.36 -12.66
CA LEU A 31 -8.72 -3.22 -11.41
C LEU A 31 -7.95 -2.42 -10.36
N ALA A 32 -6.63 -2.61 -10.27
CA ALA A 32 -5.79 -1.95 -9.27
C ALA A 32 -5.48 -0.49 -9.59
N LEU A 33 -5.25 -0.16 -10.87
CA LEU A 33 -4.70 1.14 -11.29
C LEU A 33 -5.67 1.95 -12.14
N GLY A 34 -6.78 1.36 -12.58
CA GLY A 34 -7.71 1.95 -13.53
C GLY A 34 -7.04 2.24 -14.87
N THR A 35 -7.32 3.42 -15.43
CA THR A 35 -6.75 3.88 -16.70
C THR A 35 -5.23 4.03 -16.67
N ASN A 36 -4.63 4.14 -15.49
CA ASN A 36 -3.17 4.26 -15.33
C ASN A 36 -2.44 2.95 -15.65
N ALA A 37 -3.14 1.80 -15.69
CA ALA A 37 -2.56 0.53 -16.09
C ALA A 37 -1.96 0.58 -17.51
N ASN A 38 -2.55 1.37 -18.41
CA ASN A 38 -2.08 1.51 -19.79
C ASN A 38 -0.74 2.25 -19.91
N ALA A 39 -0.33 2.99 -18.87
CA ALA A 39 0.95 3.67 -18.83
C ALA A 39 2.11 2.73 -18.45
N LEU A 40 1.82 1.49 -18.02
CA LEU A 40 2.83 0.54 -17.65
C LEU A 40 3.43 -0.13 -18.90
N ASN A 41 4.74 0.05 -19.09
CA ASN A 41 5.48 -0.61 -20.16
C ASN A 41 5.84 -2.06 -19.76
N LEU A 42 4.85 -2.96 -19.76
CA LEU A 42 5.01 -4.38 -19.40
C LEU A 42 4.95 -5.29 -20.62
N ILE A 43 5.76 -6.33 -20.60
CA ILE A 43 5.72 -7.40 -21.61
C ILE A 43 4.80 -8.51 -21.08
N TRP A 44 3.58 -8.55 -21.59
CA TRP A 44 2.49 -9.37 -21.03
C TRP A 44 2.65 -10.87 -21.22
N ASN A 45 3.40 -11.31 -22.22
CA ASN A 45 3.58 -12.71 -22.58
C ASN A 45 4.85 -13.35 -21.96
N GLU A 46 5.51 -12.67 -21.03
CA GLU A 46 6.70 -13.22 -20.36
C GLU A 46 6.37 -14.43 -19.46
N PRO A 47 7.34 -15.33 -19.25
CA PRO A 47 7.25 -16.35 -18.22
C PRO A 47 6.94 -15.73 -16.85
N ILE A 48 6.03 -16.34 -16.08
CA ILE A 48 5.53 -15.77 -14.83
C ILE A 48 6.61 -15.40 -13.80
N ASN A 49 7.69 -16.18 -13.75
CA ASN A 49 8.82 -15.95 -12.84
C ASN A 49 9.66 -14.72 -13.24
N ILE A 50 9.55 -14.27 -14.48
CA ILE A 50 10.20 -13.05 -15.01
C ILE A 50 9.21 -11.88 -14.94
N PHE A 51 7.95 -12.13 -15.34
CA PHE A 51 6.88 -11.15 -15.32
C PHE A 51 6.67 -10.54 -13.93
N ILE A 52 6.58 -11.36 -12.87
CA ILE A 52 6.28 -10.85 -11.52
C ILE A 52 7.35 -9.86 -11.03
N PRO A 53 8.66 -10.19 -11.02
CA PRO A 53 9.69 -9.22 -10.65
C PRO A 53 9.68 -7.95 -11.51
N ASN A 54 9.50 -8.09 -12.83
CA ASN A 54 9.44 -6.94 -13.74
C ASN A 54 8.26 -6.03 -13.43
N MET A 55 7.06 -6.61 -13.30
CA MET A 55 5.84 -5.90 -12.93
C MET A 55 6.00 -5.18 -11.59
N VAL A 56 6.53 -5.86 -10.57
CA VAL A 56 6.75 -5.27 -9.24
C VAL A 56 7.69 -4.07 -9.32
N ASN A 57 8.81 -4.19 -10.04
CA ASN A 57 9.74 -3.07 -10.24
C ASN A 57 9.09 -1.91 -10.98
N THR A 58 8.29 -2.19 -12.02
CA THR A 58 7.55 -1.16 -12.76
C THR A 58 6.53 -0.44 -11.87
N LEU A 59 5.80 -1.16 -11.01
CA LEU A 59 4.85 -0.55 -10.06
C LEU A 59 5.54 0.30 -9.00
N VAL A 60 6.71 -0.13 -8.51
CA VAL A 60 7.52 0.65 -7.57
C VAL A 60 8.08 1.91 -8.25
N ALA A 61 8.52 1.81 -9.50
CA ALA A 61 9.00 2.95 -10.28
C ALA A 61 7.87 3.93 -10.66
N PHE A 62 6.66 3.42 -10.91
CA PHE A 62 5.46 4.22 -11.12
C PHE A 62 5.11 5.06 -9.89
N GLY A 63 5.38 4.53 -8.69
CA GLY A 63 5.20 5.25 -7.43
C GLY A 63 3.75 5.21 -6.95
N GLU A 64 3.18 6.37 -6.67
CA GLU A 64 1.85 6.49 -6.07
C GLU A 64 0.80 6.92 -7.10
N LEU A 65 -0.38 6.29 -7.07
CA LEU A 65 -1.54 6.73 -7.86
C LEU A 65 -2.16 8.01 -7.29
N THR A 66 -2.17 8.09 -5.97
CA THR A 66 -2.62 9.24 -5.18
C THR A 66 -1.76 9.30 -3.91
N PRO A 67 -1.60 10.47 -3.27
CA PRO A 67 -0.75 10.59 -2.07
C PRO A 67 -1.04 9.51 -1.02
N GLY A 68 -0.01 8.73 -0.67
CA GLY A 68 -0.11 7.64 0.31
C GLY A 68 -0.69 6.33 -0.22
N LYS A 69 -0.94 6.21 -1.54
CA LYS A 69 -1.37 4.96 -2.20
C LYS A 69 -0.36 4.51 -3.26
N PRO A 70 0.70 3.78 -2.85
CA PRO A 70 1.62 3.16 -3.80
C PRO A 70 0.92 2.18 -4.73
N ALA A 71 1.24 2.20 -6.02
CA ALA A 71 0.61 1.36 -7.03
C ALA A 71 0.73 -0.15 -6.72
N LEU A 72 1.88 -0.57 -6.18
CA LEU A 72 2.08 -1.94 -5.73
C LEU A 72 1.11 -2.34 -4.60
N CYS A 73 0.83 -1.42 -3.67
CA CYS A 73 -0.12 -1.68 -2.59
C CYS A 73 -1.55 -1.82 -3.13
N CYS A 74 -1.94 -1.01 -4.11
CA CYS A 74 -3.27 -1.11 -4.74
C CYS A 74 -3.47 -2.47 -5.41
N LEU A 75 -2.45 -3.02 -6.09
CA LEU A 75 -2.54 -4.37 -6.67
C LEU A 75 -2.78 -5.44 -5.60
N LEU A 76 -2.03 -5.37 -4.49
CA LEU A 76 -2.16 -6.31 -3.38
C LEU A 76 -3.53 -6.21 -2.69
N GLU A 77 -4.07 -5.00 -2.57
CA GLU A 77 -5.42 -4.76 -2.02
C GLU A 77 -6.52 -5.38 -2.90
N VAL A 78 -6.38 -5.34 -4.22
CA VAL A 78 -7.30 -6.04 -5.15
C VAL A 78 -7.19 -7.54 -4.97
N ILE A 79 -5.99 -8.11 -5.02
CA ILE A 79 -5.78 -9.56 -4.87
C ILE A 79 -6.28 -10.06 -3.51
N ARG A 80 -6.15 -9.24 -2.46
CA ARG A 80 -6.68 -9.54 -1.12
C ARG A 80 -8.19 -9.81 -1.10
N GLN A 81 -8.95 -9.22 -2.01
CA GLN A 81 -10.40 -9.42 -2.09
C GLN A 81 -10.76 -10.83 -2.56
N ASP A 82 -9.87 -11.48 -3.32
CA ASP A 82 -10.12 -12.76 -4.00
C ASP A 82 -9.49 -13.97 -3.29
N VAL A 83 -8.95 -13.79 -2.09
CA VAL A 83 -8.25 -14.85 -1.34
C VAL A 83 -8.93 -15.19 -0.01
N GLY A 84 -8.68 -16.40 0.48
CA GLY A 84 -9.13 -16.85 1.81
C GLY A 84 -8.42 -16.12 2.96
N GLU A 85 -9.01 -16.20 4.15
CA GLU A 85 -8.59 -15.42 5.32
C GLU A 85 -7.11 -15.63 5.71
N ASP A 86 -6.61 -16.87 5.61
CA ASP A 86 -5.20 -17.20 5.88
C ASP A 86 -4.23 -16.42 4.98
N VAL A 87 -4.61 -16.21 3.71
CA VAL A 87 -3.80 -15.49 2.73
C VAL A 87 -3.96 -13.99 2.92
N LYS A 88 -5.16 -13.49 3.29
CA LYS A 88 -5.36 -12.07 3.61
C LYS A 88 -4.42 -11.61 4.72
N VAL A 89 -4.27 -12.39 5.79
CA VAL A 89 -3.34 -12.05 6.89
C VAL A 89 -1.89 -11.94 6.39
N LYS A 90 -1.48 -12.79 5.45
CA LYS A 90 -0.15 -12.72 4.84
C LYS A 90 0.00 -11.47 3.97
N ILE A 91 -1.02 -11.16 3.15
CA ILE A 91 -1.05 -9.95 2.33
C ILE A 91 -1.03 -8.69 3.21
N ASP A 92 -1.78 -8.67 4.32
CA ASP A 92 -1.82 -7.52 5.24
C ASP A 92 -0.46 -7.24 5.89
N LYS A 93 0.25 -8.29 6.32
CA LYS A 93 1.62 -8.16 6.83
C LYS A 93 2.58 -7.63 5.75
N LEU A 94 2.47 -8.15 4.54
CA LEU A 94 3.34 -7.76 3.43
C LEU A 94 3.05 -6.32 2.96
N LEU A 95 1.78 -5.91 2.94
CA LEU A 95 1.36 -4.54 2.69
C LEU A 95 1.98 -3.58 3.69
N GLN A 96 1.97 -3.92 4.98
CA GLN A 96 2.59 -3.10 6.01
C GLN A 96 4.10 -2.96 5.78
N GLN A 97 4.80 -4.07 5.55
CA GLN A 97 6.24 -4.07 5.28
C GLN A 97 6.60 -3.23 4.05
N ILE A 98 5.87 -3.41 2.94
CA ILE A 98 6.11 -2.66 1.70
C ILE A 98 5.85 -1.17 1.90
N ARG A 99 4.82 -0.79 2.66
CA ARG A 99 4.55 0.63 2.97
C ARG A 99 5.68 1.25 3.79
N GLU A 100 6.24 0.52 4.75
CA GLU A 100 7.39 0.97 5.54
C GLU A 100 8.65 1.12 4.66
N GLU A 101 8.87 0.21 3.71
CA GLU A 101 9.99 0.26 2.76
C GLU A 101 9.83 1.41 1.74
N LEU A 102 8.62 1.64 1.25
CA LEU A 102 8.33 2.68 0.24
C LEU A 102 8.15 4.08 0.84
N ASN A 103 7.79 4.18 2.12
CA ASN A 103 7.63 5.44 2.83
C ASN A 103 8.63 5.58 3.99
N PRO A 104 9.93 5.76 3.70
CA PRO A 104 10.95 5.95 4.75
C PRO A 104 10.76 7.27 5.51
N ARG A 105 9.87 8.17 5.08
CA ARG A 105 9.66 9.48 5.72
C ARG A 105 8.97 9.37 7.07
N ASP A 106 8.18 8.33 7.32
CA ASP A 106 7.68 8.08 8.67
C ASP A 106 8.84 7.76 9.64
N ASN A 107 9.84 7.01 9.19
CA ASN A 107 11.02 6.67 10.00
C ASN A 107 12.01 7.83 10.17
N GLN A 108 11.83 8.96 9.46
CA GLN A 108 12.64 10.17 9.62
C GLN A 108 12.07 11.16 10.64
N VAL A 109 10.82 11.00 11.08
CA VAL A 109 10.27 11.84 12.14
C VAL A 109 10.74 11.27 13.47
N PRO A 110 11.63 11.95 14.21
CA PRO A 110 12.14 11.42 15.46
C PRO A 110 10.99 11.12 16.42
N GLN A 111 11.10 10.03 17.17
CA GLN A 111 10.05 9.62 18.11
C GLN A 111 9.66 10.75 19.08
N TRP A 112 10.62 11.60 19.47
CA TRP A 112 10.37 12.77 20.32
C TRP A 112 9.46 13.80 19.65
N TYR A 113 9.60 14.01 18.33
CA TYR A 113 8.78 14.95 17.57
C TYR A 113 7.35 14.45 17.47
N ARG A 114 7.15 13.15 17.19
CA ARG A 114 5.81 12.51 17.20
C ARG A 114 5.12 12.69 18.56
N LYS A 115 5.86 12.44 19.65
CA LYS A 115 5.35 12.63 21.03
C LYS A 115 5.02 14.09 21.32
N ALA A 116 5.87 15.02 20.91
CA ALA A 116 5.65 16.45 21.12
C ALA A 116 4.39 16.96 20.39
N VAL A 117 4.21 16.55 19.13
CA VAL A 117 3.01 16.92 18.34
C VAL A 117 1.75 16.32 18.96
N ALA A 118 1.77 15.04 19.33
CA ALA A 118 0.62 14.39 19.99
C ALA A 118 0.26 15.08 21.32
N GLN A 119 1.29 15.45 22.12
CA GLN A 119 1.10 16.17 23.37
C GLN A 119 0.50 17.57 23.14
N TYR A 120 1.02 18.30 22.16
CA TYR A 120 0.49 19.62 21.78
C TYR A 120 -0.98 19.54 21.37
N PHE A 121 -1.32 18.58 20.50
CA PHE A 121 -2.71 18.36 20.10
C PHE A 121 -3.60 17.99 21.29
N TYR A 122 -3.15 17.08 22.17
CA TYR A 122 -3.91 16.70 23.36
C TYR A 122 -4.22 17.89 24.27
N VAL A 123 -3.19 18.69 24.61
CA VAL A 123 -3.35 19.87 25.47
C VAL A 123 -4.26 20.91 24.80
N THR A 124 -4.11 21.12 23.50
CA THR A 124 -4.93 22.08 22.75
C THR A 124 -6.39 21.63 22.71
N LEU A 125 -6.66 20.35 22.46
CA LEU A 125 -8.01 19.79 22.48
C LEU A 125 -8.64 19.86 23.88
N GLN A 126 -7.87 19.62 24.95
CA GLN A 126 -8.36 19.76 26.32
C GLN A 126 -8.74 21.23 26.62
N ARG A 127 -7.86 22.19 26.29
CA ARG A 127 -8.17 23.62 26.46
C ARG A 127 -9.41 24.05 25.68
N LEU A 128 -9.55 23.60 24.43
CA LEU A 128 -10.72 23.91 23.62
C LEU A 128 -12.01 23.28 24.16
N LYS A 129 -11.93 22.13 24.85
CA LYS A 129 -13.08 21.54 25.57
C LYS A 129 -13.42 22.36 26.82
N GLU A 130 -12.42 22.73 27.63
CA GLU A 130 -12.61 23.55 28.83
C GLU A 130 -13.17 24.94 28.49
N GLN A 131 -12.78 25.50 27.34
CA GLN A 131 -13.30 26.77 26.81
C GLN A 131 -14.68 26.64 26.15
N GLY A 132 -15.27 25.45 26.12
CA GLY A 132 -16.59 25.20 25.51
C GLY A 132 -16.61 25.31 23.98
N CYS A 133 -15.45 25.49 23.33
CA CYS A 133 -15.31 25.58 21.87
C CYS A 133 -15.54 24.22 21.18
N LEU A 134 -15.35 23.12 21.90
CA LEU A 134 -15.62 21.76 21.45
C LEU A 134 -16.88 21.18 22.14
N ASN A 135 -17.97 21.95 22.15
CA ASN A 135 -19.29 21.44 22.51
C ASN A 135 -19.83 20.59 21.37
N ILE A 136 -19.47 19.30 21.34
CA ILE A 136 -20.30 18.31 20.65
C ILE A 136 -21.54 18.16 21.53
N ARG A 137 -22.61 18.90 21.22
CA ARG A 137 -23.93 18.57 21.74
C ARG A 137 -24.16 17.10 21.43
N LYS A 138 -24.10 16.26 22.46
CA LYS A 138 -24.78 14.97 22.45
C LYS A 138 -26.26 15.30 22.60
N ASP A 139 -26.91 15.59 21.48
CA ASP A 139 -28.37 15.55 21.44
C ASP A 139 -28.76 14.07 21.63
N VAL A 140 -29.18 13.74 22.85
CA VAL A 140 -29.97 12.56 23.22
C VAL A 140 -31.15 13.06 24.04
#